data_AF-A0A257WZJ2-F1
#
_entry.id   AF-A0A257WZJ2-F1
#
_cell.length_a   1.000
_cell.length_b   1.000
_cell.length_c   1.000
_cell.angle_alpha   90.00
_cell.angle_beta   90.00
_cell.angle_gamma   90.00
#
_symmetry.space_group_name_H-M   'P 1'
#
loop_
_entity.id
_entity.type
_entity.pdbx_description
1 polymer ?
#
loop_
_entity_poly.entity_id
_entity_poly.type
_entity_poly.pdbx_seq_one_letter_code
_entity_poly.pdbx_strand_id
1 'polypeptide(L)'
;ASRLTLIRRASFDLRGLPPTQEEVERFVKDAAADDVAFAKVVDAFLQCERFGERWARHWLDVVRYADSVGRVWNAPFLYAARYRDWVIDSLNADKPYSRFVAEQIAGDLLPAKTVLQRRDQIVGTGMLALGSMNLQEGNYEQHLLDQVDDQIDVTSRAFMGLTLSCARCHDHKTEPVSQQDYYALAGIFYSSRTLSGTPNRNDEARGGYVSAEALVDLPTALDEAVGPPTKLPAGVHSMDDIRTMGNPKETVRYDHDPHFCMGVIEGEIKDCELAVGGDPSDRKAAPERGKIGMPSLPPLPKVPAKSSGRLELAQWMTQPTHPLTSRVAVNRLWQHLFGEGIVRTVDDFGITGSDPTHPELLDHLAIRFVEGGWSVKKMIRAMMLSRTYRLASTGNPEHPDAGNKLRWRMNAKRLELEPLRDTLLELAGKLTLTDLKVFRWRARVARGGMV
;
A
#
# COMPACT_ATOMS: atom_id res chain seq x y z
N ALA A 1 20.50 -24.41 8.79
CA ALA A 1 20.66 -24.71 7.36
C ALA A 1 22.11 -24.44 6.96
N SER A 2 22.60 -24.92 5.81
CA SER A 2 23.94 -24.55 5.34
C SER A 2 24.01 -23.06 4.95
N ARG A 3 25.21 -22.48 4.93
CA ARG A 3 25.42 -21.10 4.45
C ARG A 3 24.89 -20.90 3.02
N LEU A 4 25.12 -21.85 2.12
CA LEU A 4 24.57 -21.81 0.75
C LEU A 4 23.04 -21.72 0.73
N THR A 5 22.36 -22.51 1.55
CA THR A 5 20.89 -22.43 1.67
C THR A 5 20.44 -21.07 2.20
N LEU A 6 21.12 -20.55 3.22
CA LEU A 6 20.75 -19.28 3.88
C LEU A 6 20.91 -18.08 2.95
N ILE A 7 22.03 -17.95 2.24
CA ILE A 7 22.23 -16.82 1.34
C ILE A 7 21.29 -16.85 0.14
N ARG A 8 21.05 -18.04 -0.44
CA ARG A 8 20.07 -18.18 -1.51
C ARG A 8 18.68 -17.76 -1.04
N ARG A 9 18.26 -18.22 0.14
CA ARG A 9 16.97 -17.87 0.73
C ARG A 9 16.85 -16.37 0.99
N ALA A 10 17.84 -15.79 1.67
CA ALA A 10 17.86 -14.37 1.98
C ALA A 10 17.85 -13.49 0.72
N SER A 11 18.56 -13.91 -0.33
CA SER A 11 18.61 -13.16 -1.60
C SER A 11 17.24 -13.12 -2.29
N PHE A 12 16.54 -14.25 -2.40
CA PHE A 12 15.20 -14.25 -2.96
C PHE A 12 14.18 -13.51 -2.08
N ASP A 13 14.26 -13.69 -0.76
CA ASP A 13 13.34 -13.04 0.18
C ASP A 13 13.50 -11.51 0.20
N LEU A 14 14.74 -11.02 0.14
CA LEU A 14 15.02 -9.59 0.25
C LEU A 14 15.12 -8.87 -1.09
N ARG A 15 15.59 -9.53 -2.16
CA ARG A 15 15.90 -8.86 -3.45
C ARG A 15 15.23 -9.49 -4.66
N GLY A 16 14.56 -10.64 -4.50
CA GLY A 16 13.88 -11.33 -5.60
C GLY A 16 14.79 -11.96 -6.66
N LEU A 17 16.11 -11.96 -6.46
CA LEU A 17 17.10 -12.50 -7.40
C LEU A 17 18.01 -13.52 -6.69
N PRO A 18 18.67 -14.43 -7.42
CA PRO A 18 19.70 -15.28 -6.85
C PRO A 18 20.88 -14.43 -6.34
N PRO A 19 21.65 -14.93 -5.35
CA PRO A 19 22.88 -14.26 -4.95
C PRO A 19 23.93 -14.40 -6.06
N THR A 20 24.81 -13.42 -6.19
CA THR A 20 25.93 -13.51 -7.12
C THR A 20 26.97 -14.52 -6.62
N GLN A 21 27.81 -15.04 -7.53
CA GLN A 21 28.89 -15.94 -7.15
C GLN A 21 29.83 -15.31 -6.10
N GLU A 22 30.15 -14.02 -6.25
CA GLU A 22 30.98 -13.29 -5.30
C GLU A 22 30.34 -13.17 -3.91
N GLU A 23 29.02 -12.90 -3.85
CA GLU A 23 28.27 -12.85 -2.59
C GLU A 23 28.28 -14.21 -1.88
N VAL A 24 28.09 -15.29 -2.65
CA VAL A 24 28.15 -16.67 -2.14
C VAL A 24 29.53 -16.97 -1.56
N GLU A 25 30.58 -16.73 -2.33
CA GLU A 25 31.95 -17.00 -1.88
C GLU A 25 32.33 -16.20 -0.64
N ARG A 26 31.97 -14.90 -0.61
CA ARG A 26 32.22 -14.02 0.53
C ARG A 26 31.55 -14.56 1.80
N PHE A 27 30.30 -14.98 1.71
CA PHE A 27 29.59 -15.49 2.88
C PHE A 27 30.07 -16.87 3.32
N VAL A 28 30.31 -17.79 2.39
CA VAL A 28 30.76 -19.14 2.71
C VAL A 28 32.16 -19.12 3.34
N LYS A 29 33.04 -18.24 2.87
CA LYS A 29 34.42 -18.12 3.37
C LYS A 29 34.57 -17.18 4.58
N ASP A 30 33.50 -16.52 5.05
CA ASP A 30 33.58 -15.60 6.21
C ASP A 30 34.00 -16.36 7.48
N ALA A 31 35.11 -15.97 8.11
CA ALA A 31 35.62 -16.63 9.31
C ALA A 31 34.80 -16.32 10.59
N ALA A 32 33.88 -15.36 10.54
CA ALA A 32 33.01 -15.05 11.67
C ALA A 32 32.02 -16.19 11.96
N ALA A 33 31.49 -16.19 13.20
CA ALA A 33 30.40 -17.06 13.61
C ALA A 33 29.18 -16.90 12.67
N ASP A 34 28.41 -17.97 12.48
CA ASP A 34 27.35 -18.04 11.47
C ASP A 34 26.27 -16.95 11.62
N ASP A 35 25.93 -16.58 12.86
CA ASP A 35 25.00 -15.49 13.15
C ASP A 35 25.54 -14.12 12.73
N VAL A 36 26.82 -13.85 13.02
CA VAL A 36 27.49 -12.60 12.65
C VAL A 36 27.68 -12.52 11.14
N ALA A 37 28.17 -13.59 10.51
CA ALA A 37 28.35 -13.65 9.06
C ALA A 37 27.02 -13.48 8.33
N PHE A 38 25.95 -14.12 8.81
CA PHE A 38 24.63 -14.00 8.20
C PHE A 38 24.01 -12.61 8.40
N ALA A 39 24.25 -11.98 9.55
CA ALA A 39 23.84 -10.60 9.78
C ALA A 39 24.43 -9.63 8.76
N LYS A 40 25.72 -9.77 8.39
CA LYS A 40 26.33 -8.95 7.33
C LYS A 40 25.62 -9.11 5.98
N VAL A 41 25.21 -10.33 5.63
CA VAL A 41 24.46 -10.61 4.39
C VAL A 41 23.08 -9.95 4.42
N VAL A 42 22.34 -10.14 5.51
CA VAL A 42 21.01 -9.53 5.70
C VAL A 42 21.11 -8.01 5.65
N ASP A 43 22.08 -7.42 6.34
CA ASP A 43 22.31 -5.98 6.37
C ASP A 43 22.64 -5.43 4.99
N ALA A 44 23.52 -6.09 4.23
CA ALA A 44 23.82 -5.70 2.85
C ALA A 44 22.59 -5.74 1.94
N PHE A 45 21.77 -6.80 2.06
CA PHE A 45 20.58 -6.95 1.21
C PHE A 45 19.46 -5.97 1.58
N LEU A 46 19.28 -5.64 2.86
CA LEU A 46 18.34 -4.62 3.30
C LEU A 46 18.72 -3.20 2.84
N GLN A 47 19.99 -2.94 2.56
CA GLN A 47 20.46 -1.65 2.00
C GLN A 47 20.42 -1.59 0.47
N CYS A 48 20.15 -2.71 -0.21
CA CYS A 48 20.04 -2.75 -1.67
C CYS A 48 18.72 -2.11 -2.13
N GLU A 49 18.74 -1.32 -3.20
CA GLU A 49 17.52 -0.69 -3.75
C GLU A 49 16.47 -1.71 -4.22
N ARG A 50 16.91 -2.91 -4.61
CA ARG A 50 16.02 -4.04 -4.95
C ARG A 50 15.18 -4.51 -3.76
N PHE A 51 15.57 -4.17 -2.54
CA PHE A 51 14.73 -4.42 -1.36
C PHE A 51 13.36 -3.77 -1.52
N GLY A 52 13.34 -2.47 -1.84
CA GLY A 52 12.10 -1.74 -2.08
C GLY A 52 11.31 -2.31 -3.24
N GLU A 53 11.93 -2.64 -4.37
CA GLU A 53 11.25 -3.26 -5.52
C GLU A 53 10.58 -4.59 -5.14
N ARG A 54 11.31 -5.44 -4.41
CA ARG A 54 10.83 -6.76 -3.98
C ARG A 54 9.69 -6.65 -2.99
N TRP A 55 9.85 -5.83 -1.96
CA TRP A 55 8.89 -5.71 -0.87
C TRP A 55 7.69 -4.82 -1.21
N ALA A 56 7.86 -3.87 -2.14
CA ALA A 56 6.74 -3.07 -2.63
C ALA A 56 5.72 -3.94 -3.34
N ARG A 57 6.14 -4.94 -4.13
CA ARG A 57 5.21 -5.87 -4.79
C ARG A 57 4.25 -6.53 -3.79
N HIS A 58 4.77 -6.99 -2.66
CA HIS A 58 3.96 -7.56 -1.59
C HIS A 58 2.92 -6.58 -1.05
N TRP A 59 3.30 -5.30 -0.90
CA TRP A 59 2.36 -4.26 -0.47
C TRP A 59 1.32 -3.93 -1.54
N LEU A 60 1.76 -3.80 -2.80
CA LEU A 60 0.92 -3.44 -3.94
C LEU A 60 -0.18 -4.48 -4.20
N ASP A 61 0.10 -5.76 -3.93
CA ASP A 61 -0.91 -6.82 -3.95
C ASP A 61 -2.02 -6.58 -2.88
N VAL A 62 -1.64 -6.15 -1.67
CA VAL A 62 -2.59 -5.88 -0.57
C VAL A 62 -3.51 -4.71 -0.90
N VAL A 63 -2.96 -3.66 -1.50
CA VAL A 63 -3.67 -2.42 -1.81
C VAL A 63 -4.20 -2.40 -3.25
N ARG A 64 -4.47 -3.58 -3.83
CA ARG A 64 -5.13 -3.77 -5.13
C ARG A 64 -4.57 -2.87 -6.24
N TYR A 65 -3.25 -2.64 -6.24
CA TYR A 65 -2.61 -1.82 -7.25
C TYR A 65 -2.79 -2.45 -8.64
N ALA A 66 -3.20 -1.63 -9.59
CA ALA A 66 -3.26 -1.99 -10.99
C ALA A 66 -2.93 -0.75 -11.84
N ASP A 67 -2.45 -0.97 -13.07
CA ASP A 67 -2.25 0.10 -14.05
C ASP A 67 -3.56 0.44 -14.80
N SER A 68 -4.69 -0.16 -14.43
CA SER A 68 -6.01 0.09 -14.99
C SER A 68 -7.15 -0.19 -14.00
N VAL A 69 -8.31 0.42 -14.23
CA VAL A 69 -9.49 0.37 -13.34
C VAL A 69 -10.14 -1.01 -13.28
N GLY A 70 -10.28 -1.68 -14.43
CA GLY A 70 -11.01 -2.94 -14.54
C GLY A 70 -12.53 -2.82 -14.34
N ARG A 71 -13.14 -3.84 -13.71
CA ARG A 71 -14.59 -3.99 -13.44
C ARG A 71 -15.46 -4.10 -14.70
N VAL A 72 -16.06 -3.00 -15.15
CA VAL A 72 -16.96 -2.96 -16.33
C VAL A 72 -16.23 -2.39 -17.55
N TRP A 73 -15.22 -1.54 -17.34
CA TRP A 73 -14.45 -0.93 -18.42
C TRP A 73 -12.99 -0.73 -18.00
N ASN A 74 -12.07 -1.29 -18.79
CA ASN A 74 -10.65 -1.26 -18.47
C ASN A 74 -9.96 0.05 -18.92
N ALA A 75 -10.27 1.16 -18.25
CA ALA A 75 -9.58 2.43 -18.46
C ALA A 75 -8.19 2.42 -17.80
N PRO A 76 -7.15 3.02 -18.42
CA PRO A 76 -5.81 3.07 -17.85
C PRO A 76 -5.72 4.08 -16.70
N PHE A 77 -4.98 3.73 -15.65
CA PHE A 77 -4.55 4.66 -14.62
C PHE A 77 -3.21 5.30 -15.02
N LEU A 78 -3.26 6.41 -15.77
CA LEU A 78 -2.03 6.99 -16.33
C LEU A 78 -0.99 7.32 -15.27
N TYR A 79 -1.36 7.76 -14.07
CA TYR A 79 -0.39 8.17 -13.05
C TYR A 79 -0.15 7.13 -11.95
N ALA A 80 -0.58 5.86 -12.14
CA ALA A 80 -0.47 4.80 -11.12
C ALA A 80 0.98 4.56 -10.66
N ALA A 81 1.91 4.60 -11.61
CA ALA A 81 3.32 4.41 -11.36
C ALA A 81 3.87 5.31 -10.24
N ARG A 82 3.33 6.52 -10.04
CA ARG A 82 3.77 7.41 -8.95
C ARG A 82 3.55 6.82 -7.57
N TYR A 83 2.38 6.22 -7.35
CA TYR A 83 2.08 5.57 -6.08
C TYR A 83 2.94 4.32 -5.89
N ARG A 84 3.10 3.49 -6.94
CA ARG A 84 4.02 2.34 -6.93
C ARG A 84 5.44 2.75 -6.52
N ASP A 85 5.97 3.78 -7.15
CA ASP A 85 7.33 4.25 -6.90
C ASP A 85 7.46 4.87 -5.50
N TRP A 86 6.42 5.56 -5.02
CA TRP A 86 6.36 6.03 -3.64
C TRP A 86 6.39 4.87 -2.62
N VAL A 87 5.75 3.74 -2.90
CA VAL A 87 5.84 2.54 -2.04
C VAL A 87 7.27 1.99 -2.04
N ILE A 88 7.89 1.85 -3.21
CA ILE A 88 9.28 1.38 -3.37
C ILE A 88 10.23 2.28 -2.58
N ASP A 89 10.14 3.59 -2.76
CA ASP A 89 10.99 4.58 -2.11
C ASP A 89 10.75 4.62 -0.60
N SER A 90 9.49 4.49 -0.14
CA SER A 90 9.16 4.45 1.27
C SER A 90 9.78 3.25 1.98
N LEU A 91 9.75 2.07 1.36
CA LEU A 91 10.37 0.86 1.89
C LEU A 91 11.89 0.94 1.85
N ASN A 92 12.48 1.46 0.77
CA ASN A 92 13.92 1.66 0.65
C ASN A 92 14.46 2.67 1.67
N ALA A 93 13.72 3.75 1.94
CA ALA A 93 14.05 4.73 2.97
C ALA A 93 13.79 4.23 4.40
N ASP A 94 13.20 3.04 4.56
CA ASP A 94 12.72 2.52 5.85
C ASP A 94 11.82 3.53 6.57
N LYS A 95 10.90 4.15 5.81
CA LYS A 95 9.88 5.06 6.33
C LYS A 95 9.14 4.33 7.45
N PRO A 96 9.01 4.92 8.66
CA PRO A 96 8.28 4.30 9.75
C PRO A 96 6.91 3.84 9.28
N TYR A 97 6.53 2.59 9.53
CA TYR A 97 5.26 2.04 9.03
C TYR A 97 4.06 2.86 9.49
N SER A 98 4.05 3.38 10.72
CA SER A 98 3.02 4.31 11.19
C SER A 98 2.89 5.54 10.29
N ARG A 99 4.02 6.11 9.83
CA ARG A 99 4.03 7.24 8.90
C ARG A 99 3.56 6.84 7.50
N PHE A 100 3.97 5.66 7.03
CA PHE A 100 3.54 5.08 5.76
C PHE A 100 2.03 4.83 5.71
N VAL A 101 1.43 4.31 6.79
CA VAL A 101 -0.02 4.18 6.94
C VAL A 101 -0.69 5.56 6.92
N ALA A 102 -0.20 6.50 7.73
CA ALA A 102 -0.81 7.82 7.84
C ALA A 102 -0.81 8.60 6.53
N GLU A 103 0.27 8.51 5.74
CA GLU A 103 0.35 9.16 4.42
C GLU A 103 -0.61 8.56 3.39
N GLN A 104 -0.95 7.27 3.50
CA GLN A 104 -1.91 6.63 2.61
C GLN A 104 -3.36 7.04 2.90
N ILE A 105 -3.68 7.30 4.17
CA ILE A 105 -5.04 7.68 4.58
C ILE A 105 -5.24 9.19 4.48
N ALA A 106 -4.23 9.98 4.89
CA ALA A 106 -4.38 11.41 5.14
C ALA A 106 -3.16 12.23 4.71
N GLY A 107 -2.40 11.78 3.71
CA GLY A 107 -1.15 12.42 3.30
C GLY A 107 -1.25 13.92 3.01
N ASP A 108 -2.29 14.33 2.27
CA ASP A 108 -2.60 15.73 1.97
C ASP A 108 -2.85 16.60 3.23
N LEU A 109 -3.33 15.98 4.31
CA LEU A 109 -3.67 16.62 5.58
C LEU A 109 -2.51 16.67 6.58
N LEU A 110 -1.42 15.95 6.31
CA LEU A 110 -0.27 15.92 7.20
C LEU A 110 0.55 17.22 7.09
N PRO A 111 1.17 17.66 8.20
CA PRO A 111 2.09 18.78 8.14
C PRO A 111 3.32 18.42 7.29
N ALA A 112 3.78 19.37 6.48
CA ALA A 112 4.97 19.27 5.67
C ALA A 112 5.93 20.42 5.97
N LYS A 113 7.24 20.11 6.01
CA LYS A 113 8.32 21.10 6.18
C LYS A 113 8.91 21.56 4.86
N THR A 114 8.71 20.81 3.79
CA THR A 114 9.21 21.13 2.44
C THR A 114 8.17 20.78 1.40
N VAL A 115 8.20 21.47 0.26
CA VAL A 115 7.32 21.18 -0.88
C VAL A 115 7.48 19.74 -1.35
N LEU A 116 8.72 19.25 -1.44
CA LEU A 116 9.00 17.86 -1.81
C LEU A 116 8.34 16.86 -0.86
N GLN A 117 8.38 17.15 0.45
CA GLN A 117 7.70 16.33 1.46
C GLN A 117 6.19 16.38 1.29
N ARG A 118 5.59 17.56 1.07
CA ARG A 118 4.15 17.69 0.82
C ARG A 118 3.72 16.86 -0.39
N ARG A 119 4.46 16.93 -1.49
CA ARG A 119 4.20 16.14 -2.70
C ARG A 119 4.31 14.64 -2.43
N ASP A 120 5.35 14.20 -1.72
CA ASP A 120 5.52 12.79 -1.30
C ASP A 120 4.33 12.30 -0.47
N GLN A 121 3.84 13.12 0.46
CA GLN A 121 2.69 12.78 1.30
C GLN A 121 1.40 12.65 0.47
N ILE A 122 1.12 13.59 -0.43
CA ILE A 122 -0.08 13.57 -1.28
C ILE A 122 -0.08 12.32 -2.18
N VAL A 123 1.06 11.97 -2.79
CA VAL A 123 1.18 10.76 -3.61
C VAL A 123 0.84 9.49 -2.82
N GLY A 124 1.12 9.46 -1.50
CA GLY A 124 0.73 8.37 -0.62
C GLY A 124 -0.77 8.07 -0.65
N THR A 125 -1.62 9.10 -0.77
CA THR A 125 -3.09 8.94 -0.85
C THR A 125 -3.57 8.21 -2.11
N GLY A 126 -2.67 7.93 -3.06
CA GLY A 126 -2.96 7.10 -4.24
C GLY A 126 -3.56 5.74 -3.89
N MET A 127 -3.28 5.19 -2.70
CA MET A 127 -3.94 3.99 -2.18
C MET A 127 -5.47 4.09 -2.20
N LEU A 128 -6.02 5.24 -1.80
CA LEU A 128 -7.46 5.49 -1.74
C LEU A 128 -8.04 5.86 -3.11
N ALA A 129 -7.20 6.31 -4.04
CA ALA A 129 -7.61 6.70 -5.39
C ALA A 129 -7.62 5.54 -6.39
N LEU A 130 -6.78 4.53 -6.14
CA LEU A 130 -6.65 3.33 -6.97
C LEU A 130 -7.62 2.24 -6.50
N GLY A 131 -8.29 1.63 -7.46
CA GLY A 131 -9.21 0.54 -7.18
C GLY A 131 -10.14 0.21 -8.33
N SER A 132 -11.04 -0.75 -8.06
CA SER A 132 -12.01 -1.25 -9.03
C SER A 132 -13.25 -0.36 -9.06
N MET A 133 -13.40 0.45 -10.09
CA MET A 133 -14.52 1.41 -10.20
C MET A 133 -15.49 1.04 -11.32
N ASN A 134 -16.79 1.23 -11.08
CA ASN A 134 -17.79 1.17 -12.15
C ASN A 134 -17.91 2.53 -12.83
N LEU A 135 -17.12 2.75 -13.89
CA LEU A 135 -17.12 3.99 -14.67
C LEU A 135 -18.37 4.19 -15.53
N GLN A 136 -19.25 3.19 -15.60
CA GLN A 136 -20.53 3.24 -16.32
C GLN A 136 -21.72 3.40 -15.37
N GLU A 137 -21.47 3.60 -14.07
CA GLU A 137 -22.54 3.78 -13.09
C GLU A 137 -23.36 5.05 -13.39
N GLY A 138 -24.63 4.83 -13.70
CA GLY A 138 -25.62 5.85 -14.04
C GLY A 138 -25.89 6.82 -12.90
N ASN A 139 -25.91 6.30 -11.68
CA ASN A 139 -26.24 7.03 -10.48
C ASN A 139 -24.97 7.54 -9.78
N TYR A 140 -24.75 8.85 -9.77
CA TYR A 140 -23.58 9.46 -9.14
C TYR A 140 -23.42 9.08 -7.67
N GLU A 141 -24.52 8.99 -6.91
CA GLU A 141 -24.46 8.57 -5.52
C GLU A 141 -24.00 7.12 -5.40
N GLN A 142 -24.56 6.22 -6.20
CA GLN A 142 -24.16 4.81 -6.17
C GLN A 142 -22.66 4.68 -6.45
N HIS A 143 -22.15 5.44 -7.42
CA HIS A 143 -20.73 5.47 -7.75
C HIS A 143 -19.89 5.94 -6.55
N LEU A 144 -20.31 7.01 -5.87
CA LEU A 144 -19.64 7.54 -4.69
C LEU A 144 -19.66 6.54 -3.52
N LEU A 145 -20.80 5.90 -3.25
CA LEU A 145 -20.91 4.89 -2.19
C LEU A 145 -20.08 3.64 -2.48
N ASP A 146 -20.00 3.21 -3.74
CA ASP A 146 -19.12 2.11 -4.17
C ASP A 146 -17.64 2.45 -3.98
N GLN A 147 -17.25 3.69 -4.27
CA GLN A 147 -15.91 4.17 -4.03
C GLN A 147 -15.57 4.23 -2.54
N VAL A 148 -16.49 4.72 -1.72
CA VAL A 148 -16.33 4.76 -0.25
C VAL A 148 -16.24 3.36 0.33
N ASP A 149 -17.03 2.41 -0.15
CA ASP A 149 -16.96 1.00 0.27
C ASP A 149 -15.59 0.38 -0.07
N ASP A 150 -15.07 0.62 -1.27
CA ASP A 150 -13.72 0.17 -1.67
C ASP A 150 -12.62 0.79 -0.79
N GLN A 151 -12.77 2.06 -0.40
CA GLN A 151 -11.85 2.75 0.52
C GLN A 151 -11.93 2.21 1.95
N ILE A 152 -13.13 1.87 2.43
CA ILE A 152 -13.33 1.18 3.71
C ILE A 152 -12.65 -0.19 3.67
N ASP A 153 -12.93 -1.00 2.65
CA ASP A 153 -12.44 -2.37 2.54
C ASP A 153 -10.90 -2.44 2.54
N VAL A 154 -10.22 -1.60 1.74
CA VAL A 154 -8.74 -1.61 1.74
C VAL A 154 -8.19 -1.13 3.06
N THR A 155 -8.77 -0.09 3.64
CA THR A 155 -8.22 0.52 4.84
C THR A 155 -8.40 -0.44 6.01
N SER A 156 -9.56 -1.08 6.15
CA SER A 156 -9.84 -2.01 7.23
C SER A 156 -9.06 -3.31 7.08
N ARG A 157 -8.96 -3.89 5.88
CA ARG A 157 -8.18 -5.12 5.66
C ARG A 157 -6.68 -4.87 5.73
N ALA A 158 -6.17 -3.86 5.03
CA ALA A 158 -4.74 -3.60 4.96
C ALA A 158 -4.15 -3.18 6.31
N PHE A 159 -4.89 -2.43 7.15
CA PHE A 159 -4.31 -1.92 8.41
C PHE A 159 -4.88 -2.54 9.67
N MET A 160 -6.05 -3.18 9.63
CA MET A 160 -6.65 -3.81 10.81
C MET A 160 -6.92 -5.30 10.62
N GLY A 161 -6.85 -5.82 9.40
CA GLY A 161 -7.25 -7.20 9.11
C GLY A 161 -8.72 -7.43 9.44
N LEU A 162 -9.58 -6.43 9.22
CA LEU A 162 -11.01 -6.53 9.49
C LEU A 162 -11.81 -6.40 8.19
N THR A 163 -12.84 -7.22 8.04
CA THR A 163 -13.78 -7.18 6.91
C THR A 163 -15.02 -6.37 7.27
N LEU A 164 -14.97 -5.06 7.08
CA LEU A 164 -16.07 -4.18 7.49
C LEU A 164 -17.14 -3.99 6.41
N SER A 165 -16.83 -4.23 5.13
CA SER A 165 -17.74 -3.96 4.01
C SER A 165 -19.03 -4.76 4.00
N CYS A 166 -19.09 -5.93 4.66
CA CYS A 166 -20.36 -6.66 4.81
C CYS A 166 -21.40 -5.85 5.61
N ALA A 167 -20.95 -4.93 6.47
CA ALA A 167 -21.83 -4.07 7.26
C ALA A 167 -22.52 -2.97 6.44
N ARG A 168 -22.19 -2.82 5.15
CA ARG A 168 -22.77 -1.83 4.23
C ARG A 168 -24.29 -1.96 4.12
N CYS A 169 -24.77 -3.19 3.97
CA CYS A 169 -26.18 -3.47 3.66
C CYS A 169 -27.00 -3.84 4.91
N HIS A 170 -26.37 -4.45 5.90
CA HIS A 170 -26.98 -4.93 7.14
C HIS A 170 -25.91 -5.01 8.23
N ASP A 171 -26.28 -5.13 9.51
CA ASP A 171 -25.29 -5.38 10.58
C ASP A 171 -24.45 -6.61 10.26
N HIS A 172 -23.14 -6.55 10.49
CA HIS A 172 -22.23 -7.63 10.12
C HIS A 172 -22.69 -8.97 10.74
N LYS A 173 -22.64 -10.06 9.97
CA LYS A 173 -23.23 -11.35 10.33
C LYS A 173 -22.66 -11.95 11.64
N THR A 174 -21.36 -11.79 11.86
CA THR A 174 -20.61 -12.43 12.95
C THR A 174 -19.83 -11.43 13.80
N GLU A 175 -19.08 -10.51 13.16
CA GLU A 175 -18.38 -9.43 13.86
C GLU A 175 -19.34 -8.43 14.53
N PRO A 176 -18.96 -7.83 15.68
CA PRO A 176 -19.74 -6.80 16.36
C PRO A 176 -19.60 -5.44 15.66
N VAL A 177 -19.99 -5.38 14.39
CA VAL A 177 -19.94 -4.19 13.55
C VAL A 177 -21.36 -3.92 13.05
N SER A 178 -21.98 -2.86 13.57
CA SER A 178 -23.29 -2.45 13.11
C SER A 178 -23.20 -1.71 11.77
N GLN A 179 -24.32 -1.63 11.06
CA GLN A 179 -24.45 -0.78 9.90
C GLN A 179 -24.19 0.69 10.27
N GLN A 180 -24.54 1.14 11.48
CA GLN A 180 -24.23 2.49 11.93
C GLN A 180 -22.71 2.72 12.05
N ASP A 181 -21.96 1.74 12.53
CA ASP A 181 -20.49 1.82 12.61
C ASP A 181 -19.88 1.95 11.21
N TYR A 182 -20.40 1.18 10.26
CA TYR A 182 -20.00 1.26 8.86
C TYR A 182 -20.26 2.65 8.28
N TYR A 183 -21.47 3.21 8.43
CA TYR A 183 -21.77 4.53 7.87
C TYR A 183 -21.09 5.69 8.61
N ALA A 184 -20.78 5.52 9.90
CA ALA A 184 -19.95 6.46 10.65
C ALA A 184 -18.52 6.52 10.09
N LEU A 185 -17.96 5.37 9.68
CA LEU A 185 -16.69 5.30 8.97
C LEU A 185 -16.83 5.79 7.52
N ALA A 186 -17.94 5.46 6.84
CA ALA A 186 -18.23 5.91 5.48
C ALA A 186 -18.25 7.44 5.39
N GLY A 187 -18.81 8.13 6.39
CA GLY A 187 -18.78 9.58 6.47
C GLY A 187 -17.38 10.19 6.32
N ILE A 188 -16.33 9.48 6.78
CA ILE A 188 -14.94 9.96 6.66
C ILE A 188 -14.49 10.03 5.21
N PHE A 189 -14.71 8.94 4.47
CA PHE A 189 -14.32 8.84 3.06
C PHE A 189 -15.29 9.58 2.14
N TYR A 190 -16.58 9.59 2.47
CA TYR A 190 -17.63 10.33 1.78
C TYR A 190 -17.43 11.85 1.84
N SER A 191 -16.72 12.34 2.87
CA SER A 191 -16.27 13.74 2.99
C SER A 191 -14.99 14.05 2.21
N SER A 192 -14.53 13.15 1.33
CA SER A 192 -13.29 13.31 0.57
C SER A 192 -13.58 13.33 -0.94
N ARG A 193 -12.71 14.01 -1.70
CA ARG A 193 -12.76 14.01 -3.17
C ARG A 193 -11.64 13.14 -3.71
N THR A 194 -12.01 12.10 -4.44
CA THR A 194 -11.06 11.18 -5.05
C THR A 194 -10.74 11.59 -6.49
N LEU A 195 -9.45 11.69 -6.79
CA LEU A 195 -8.91 12.16 -8.06
C LEU A 195 -8.04 11.05 -8.64
N SER A 196 -8.69 10.11 -9.34
CA SER A 196 -8.07 8.91 -9.93
C SER A 196 -7.68 9.07 -11.41
N GLY A 197 -7.84 10.27 -11.96
CA GLY A 197 -7.62 10.59 -13.38
C GLY A 197 -8.74 10.10 -14.30
N THR A 198 -9.62 9.20 -13.85
CA THR A 198 -10.73 8.69 -14.66
C THR A 198 -12.04 9.37 -14.27
N PRO A 199 -12.68 10.14 -15.17
CA PRO A 199 -13.97 10.75 -14.85
C PRO A 199 -15.09 9.70 -14.80
N ASN A 200 -16.09 9.90 -13.94
CA ASN A 200 -17.37 9.21 -14.11
C ASN A 200 -18.02 9.75 -15.40
N ARG A 201 -18.57 8.88 -16.25
CA ARG A 201 -19.23 9.28 -17.51
C ARG A 201 -20.36 10.29 -17.34
N ASN A 202 -20.97 10.34 -16.16
CA ASN A 202 -22.05 11.28 -15.82
C ASN A 202 -21.57 12.50 -15.05
N ASP A 203 -20.29 12.58 -14.71
CA ASP A 203 -19.68 13.82 -14.24
C ASP A 203 -19.62 14.80 -15.41
N GLU A 204 -19.88 16.09 -15.17
CA GLU A 204 -19.97 17.11 -16.24
C GLU A 204 -18.65 17.26 -17.04
N ALA A 205 -17.55 16.67 -16.52
CA ALA A 205 -16.25 16.51 -17.17
C ALA A 205 -16.30 15.49 -18.33
N ARG A 206 -16.71 16.01 -19.50
CA ARG A 206 -16.82 15.36 -20.83
C ARG A 206 -15.81 14.22 -21.14
N GLY A 207 -16.34 13.04 -21.49
CA GLY A 207 -16.03 12.26 -22.71
C GLY A 207 -14.65 11.60 -22.93
N GLY A 208 -13.64 11.86 -22.11
CA GLY A 208 -12.28 11.31 -22.26
C GLY A 208 -12.00 10.03 -21.45
N TYR A 209 -11.00 9.24 -21.88
CA TYR A 209 -10.50 8.09 -21.10
C TYR A 209 -9.82 8.52 -19.80
N VAL A 210 -9.22 9.71 -19.79
CA VAL A 210 -8.45 10.31 -18.70
C VAL A 210 -8.64 11.82 -18.74
N SER A 211 -8.85 12.44 -17.59
CA SER A 211 -9.02 13.89 -17.42
C SER A 211 -8.01 14.41 -16.41
N ALA A 212 -7.33 15.50 -16.75
CA ALA A 212 -6.39 16.14 -15.84
C ALA A 212 -7.12 16.80 -14.66
N GLU A 213 -8.34 17.26 -14.87
CA GLU A 213 -9.24 17.78 -13.83
C GLU A 213 -9.65 16.72 -12.80
N ALA A 214 -9.47 15.44 -13.14
CA ALA A 214 -9.64 14.31 -12.24
C ALA A 214 -8.32 13.86 -11.59
N LEU A 215 -7.23 14.64 -11.71
CA LEU A 215 -5.95 14.41 -11.01
C LEU A 215 -5.73 15.47 -9.92
N VAL A 216 -4.82 15.18 -9.00
CA VAL A 216 -4.34 16.14 -8.00
C VAL A 216 -3.20 16.97 -8.59
N ASP A 217 -3.34 18.29 -8.54
CA ASP A 217 -2.27 19.26 -8.80
C ASP A 217 -1.33 19.32 -7.59
N LEU A 218 -0.08 18.94 -7.81
CA LEU A 218 0.95 18.84 -6.79
C LEU A 218 1.56 20.22 -6.56
N PRO A 219 1.51 20.71 -5.31
CA PRO A 219 1.86 22.10 -5.03
C PRO A 219 3.34 22.39 -5.29
N THR A 220 3.60 23.63 -5.69
CA THR A 220 4.93 24.20 -5.90
C THR A 220 5.41 25.04 -4.70
N ALA A 221 4.49 25.43 -3.82
CA ALA A 221 4.75 26.07 -2.52
C ALA A 221 4.08 25.33 -1.37
N LEU A 222 4.45 25.59 -0.11
CA LEU A 222 3.90 24.86 1.05
C LEU A 222 2.47 25.24 1.40
N ASP A 223 2.14 26.52 1.23
CA ASP A 223 0.88 27.18 1.52
C ASP A 223 -0.12 27.12 0.35
N GLU A 224 0.30 26.57 -0.79
CA GLU A 224 -0.55 26.37 -1.95
C GLU A 224 -1.64 25.32 -1.66
N ALA A 225 -2.88 25.65 -2.03
CA ALA A 225 -4.01 24.75 -1.89
C ALA A 225 -3.84 23.54 -2.82
N VAL A 226 -4.12 22.35 -2.29
CA VAL A 226 -4.08 21.11 -3.08
C VAL A 226 -5.47 20.88 -3.66
N GLY A 227 -5.56 20.61 -4.95
CA GLY A 227 -6.84 20.53 -5.65
C GLY A 227 -6.70 19.95 -7.06
N PRO A 228 -7.81 19.80 -7.80
CA PRO A 228 -7.71 19.61 -9.24
C PRO A 228 -7.00 20.80 -9.90
N PRO A 229 -6.34 20.62 -11.05
CA PRO A 229 -5.68 21.70 -11.75
C PRO A 229 -6.65 22.84 -12.06
N THR A 230 -6.26 24.07 -11.71
CA THR A 230 -7.04 25.28 -12.05
C THR A 230 -6.84 25.73 -13.49
N LYS A 231 -5.74 25.28 -14.13
CA LYS A 231 -5.46 25.45 -15.56
C LYS A 231 -4.80 24.18 -16.10
N LEU A 232 -5.26 23.69 -17.26
CA LEU A 232 -4.54 22.66 -18.00
C LEU A 232 -3.15 23.19 -18.41
N PRO A 233 -2.05 22.45 -18.21
CA PRO A 233 -0.72 22.89 -18.64
C PRO A 233 -0.69 22.97 -20.17
N ALA A 234 -0.05 23.98 -20.75
CA ALA A 234 0.00 24.13 -22.20
C ALA A 234 0.67 22.90 -22.87
N GLY A 235 -0.09 22.15 -23.68
CA GLY A 235 0.35 20.94 -24.36
C GLY A 235 -0.68 20.37 -25.35
N VAL A 236 -0.44 19.18 -25.89
CA VAL A 236 -1.34 18.52 -26.86
C VAL A 236 -2.60 18.04 -26.14
N HIS A 237 -3.77 18.62 -26.42
CA HIS A 237 -5.01 18.36 -25.67
C HIS A 237 -6.15 17.76 -26.52
N SER A 238 -5.93 17.54 -27.82
CA SER A 238 -6.97 17.01 -28.70
C SER A 238 -6.40 16.24 -29.89
N MET A 239 -7.30 15.53 -30.59
CA MET A 239 -6.95 14.82 -31.83
C MET A 239 -6.66 15.77 -32.99
N ASP A 240 -7.12 17.02 -32.90
CA ASP A 240 -6.80 18.07 -33.86
C ASP A 240 -5.40 18.65 -33.61
N ASP A 241 -4.92 18.67 -32.36
CA ASP A 241 -3.54 19.06 -32.04
C ASP A 241 -2.51 18.08 -32.64
N ILE A 242 -2.83 16.77 -32.62
CA ILE A 242 -2.02 15.71 -33.25
C ILE A 242 -1.99 15.84 -34.78
N ARG A 243 -3.12 16.21 -35.39
CA ARG A 243 -3.21 16.45 -36.84
C ARG A 243 -2.40 17.68 -37.28
N THR A 244 -2.34 18.69 -36.41
CA THR A 244 -1.61 19.94 -36.66
C THR A 244 -0.10 19.76 -36.52
N MET A 245 0.36 18.90 -35.61
CA MET A 245 1.80 18.66 -35.36
C MET A 245 2.47 17.68 -36.33
N GLY A 246 1.71 16.96 -37.15
CA GLY A 246 2.24 15.92 -38.04
C GLY A 246 2.70 14.69 -37.27
N ASN A 247 2.58 13.51 -37.88
CA ASN A 247 2.73 12.22 -37.21
C ASN A 247 4.09 12.06 -36.48
N PRO A 248 4.16 12.17 -35.13
CA PRO A 248 5.40 11.98 -34.40
C PRO A 248 5.56 10.49 -34.12
N LYS A 249 5.82 9.72 -35.18
CA LYS A 249 6.43 8.40 -35.01
C LYS A 249 7.87 8.64 -34.59
N GLU A 250 8.10 8.81 -33.29
CA GLU A 250 9.23 8.19 -32.56
C GLU A 250 9.41 8.62 -31.08
N THR A 251 8.77 9.66 -30.56
CA THR A 251 9.17 10.17 -29.22
C THR A 251 8.09 10.70 -28.28
N VAL A 252 6.80 10.43 -28.47
CA VAL A 252 5.84 10.58 -27.35
C VAL A 252 5.86 9.28 -26.55
N ARG A 253 6.92 9.07 -25.76
CA ARG A 253 6.84 8.19 -24.60
C ARG A 253 5.98 8.94 -23.58
N TYR A 254 5.00 8.28 -22.97
CA TYR A 254 4.14 8.82 -21.90
C TYR A 254 5.00 9.32 -20.72
N ASP A 255 5.56 10.52 -20.82
CA ASP A 255 6.20 11.23 -19.72
C ASP A 255 5.08 11.86 -18.90
N HIS A 256 4.89 11.37 -17.69
CA HIS A 256 3.86 11.85 -16.78
C HIS A 256 4.24 13.25 -16.30
N ASP A 257 3.34 14.23 -16.43
CA ASP A 257 3.61 15.58 -15.94
C ASP A 257 3.96 15.50 -14.44
N PRO A 258 5.17 15.94 -14.02
CA PRO A 258 5.59 15.89 -12.63
C PRO A 258 4.61 16.58 -11.68
N HIS A 259 3.79 17.52 -12.16
CA HIS A 259 2.82 18.26 -11.35
C HIS A 259 1.55 17.49 -11.03
N PHE A 260 1.29 16.33 -11.63
CA PHE A 260 0.06 15.58 -11.33
C PHE A 260 0.32 14.26 -10.63
N CYS A 261 -0.59 13.88 -9.76
CA CYS A 261 -0.74 12.50 -9.29
C CYS A 261 -2.20 12.11 -9.15
N MET A 262 -2.44 10.81 -8.98
CA MET A 262 -3.74 10.36 -8.46
C MET A 262 -3.68 10.39 -6.94
N GLY A 263 -4.79 10.71 -6.30
CA GLY A 263 -4.85 10.86 -4.86
C GLY A 263 -6.23 11.26 -4.36
N VAL A 264 -6.30 11.55 -3.07
CA VAL A 264 -7.51 12.00 -2.38
C VAL A 264 -7.22 13.30 -1.65
N ILE A 265 -8.18 14.22 -1.73
CA ILE A 265 -8.16 15.51 -1.03
C ILE A 265 -9.43 15.68 -0.20
N GLU A 266 -9.48 16.69 0.67
CA GLU A 266 -10.72 17.09 1.34
C GLU A 266 -11.82 17.45 0.32
N GLY A 267 -13.04 16.97 0.59
CA GLY A 267 -14.22 17.22 -0.21
C GLY A 267 -15.23 18.10 0.53
N GLU A 268 -16.51 17.94 0.17
CA GLU A 268 -17.60 18.51 0.95
C GLU A 268 -17.74 17.74 2.27
N ILE A 269 -17.65 18.44 3.41
CA ILE A 269 -17.70 17.80 4.72
C ILE A 269 -19.16 17.49 5.09
N LYS A 270 -19.52 16.22 5.09
CA LYS A 270 -20.87 15.75 5.42
C LYS A 270 -20.87 14.32 5.97
N ASP A 271 -21.81 14.03 6.86
CA ASP A 271 -22.05 12.67 7.32
C ASP A 271 -22.68 11.84 6.19
N CYS A 272 -22.36 10.54 6.13
CA CYS A 272 -22.92 9.65 5.13
C CYS A 272 -24.25 9.11 5.63
N GLU A 273 -25.34 9.44 4.93
CA GLU A 273 -26.65 8.85 5.19
C GLU A 273 -26.60 7.34 5.03
N LEU A 274 -27.32 6.62 5.90
CA LEU A 274 -27.35 5.16 5.91
C LEU A 274 -28.26 4.68 4.78
N ALA A 275 -27.69 4.00 3.79
CA ALA A 275 -28.46 3.34 2.72
C ALA A 275 -28.96 1.96 3.19
N VAL A 276 -30.29 1.81 3.28
CA VAL A 276 -30.95 0.59 3.76
C VAL A 276 -30.74 -0.54 2.75
N GLY A 277 -30.20 -1.68 3.19
CA GLY A 277 -29.84 -2.75 2.27
C GLY A 277 -28.72 -2.37 1.28
N GLY A 278 -28.09 -1.20 1.44
CA GLY A 278 -27.15 -0.64 0.48
C GLY A 278 -27.79 0.09 -0.71
N ASP A 279 -29.11 0.32 -0.71
CA ASP A 279 -29.82 1.07 -1.76
C ASP A 279 -29.67 2.59 -1.53
N PRO A 280 -29.00 3.34 -2.44
CA PRO A 280 -28.82 4.79 -2.30
C PRO A 280 -30.15 5.58 -2.36
N SER A 281 -31.24 4.95 -2.78
CA SER A 281 -32.57 5.56 -2.88
C SER A 281 -33.36 5.46 -1.57
N ASP A 282 -33.03 4.51 -0.69
CA ASP A 282 -33.67 4.31 0.61
C ASP A 282 -32.69 4.68 1.73
N ARG A 283 -32.88 5.87 2.31
CA ARG A 283 -31.93 6.45 3.26
C ARG A 283 -32.53 6.68 4.63
N LYS A 284 -31.69 6.48 5.65
CA LYS A 284 -31.94 6.85 7.04
C LYS A 284 -30.95 7.90 7.50
N ALA A 285 -31.26 8.51 8.64
CA ALA A 285 -30.42 9.50 9.29
C ALA A 285 -28.97 9.03 9.38
N ALA A 286 -28.05 9.91 8.99
CA ALA A 286 -26.63 9.64 9.05
C ALA A 286 -26.17 9.48 10.50
N PRO A 287 -25.36 8.44 10.83
CA PRO A 287 -24.66 8.39 12.10
C PRO A 287 -23.58 9.49 12.15
N GLU A 288 -23.19 9.89 13.37
CA GLU A 288 -22.10 10.85 13.57
C GLU A 288 -20.79 10.29 13.00
N ARG A 289 -20.18 11.01 12.05
CA ARG A 289 -18.93 10.59 11.40
C ARG A 289 -17.82 10.32 12.41
N GLY A 290 -17.17 9.17 12.23
CA GLY A 290 -16.10 8.69 13.11
C GLY A 290 -16.56 8.11 14.46
N LYS A 291 -17.86 8.12 14.77
CA LYS A 291 -18.39 7.48 15.98
C LYS A 291 -18.54 5.98 15.81
N ILE A 292 -17.41 5.28 15.86
CA ILE A 292 -17.31 3.84 15.68
C ILE A 292 -17.43 3.15 17.05
N GLY A 293 -18.40 2.25 17.19
CA GLY A 293 -18.77 1.52 18.40
C GLY A 293 -18.25 0.08 18.45
N MET A 294 -17.07 -0.21 17.89
CA MET A 294 -16.48 -1.56 17.92
C MET A 294 -15.87 -1.89 19.30
N PRO A 295 -16.39 -2.87 20.06
CA PRO A 295 -16.02 -3.08 21.47
C PRO A 295 -14.54 -3.39 21.73
N SER A 296 -13.85 -4.02 20.77
CA SER A 296 -12.46 -4.48 20.91
C SER A 296 -11.42 -3.44 20.49
N LEU A 297 -11.86 -2.27 20.01
CA LEU A 297 -10.98 -1.21 19.55
C LEU A 297 -11.08 0.03 20.45
N PRO A 298 -9.99 0.79 20.63
CA PRO A 298 -10.07 2.06 21.32
C PRO A 298 -11.05 2.99 20.57
N PRO A 299 -11.77 3.88 21.27
CA PRO A 299 -12.65 4.83 20.60
C PRO A 299 -11.85 5.73 19.65
N LEU A 300 -12.41 5.97 18.46
CA LEU A 300 -11.83 6.93 17.52
C LEU A 300 -11.99 8.36 18.09
N PRO A 301 -10.96 9.22 18.04
CA PRO A 301 -11.06 10.59 18.53
C PRO A 301 -12.16 11.37 17.82
N LYS A 302 -12.85 12.26 18.54
CA LYS A 302 -13.94 13.06 17.96
C LYS A 302 -13.46 13.79 16.70
N VAL A 303 -14.13 13.52 15.58
CA VAL A 303 -13.84 14.17 14.30
C VAL A 303 -14.27 15.64 14.36
N PRO A 304 -13.39 16.59 14.04
CA PRO A 304 -13.76 18.00 13.91
C PRO A 304 -14.87 18.21 12.87
N ALA A 305 -15.82 19.09 13.16
CA ALA A 305 -16.99 19.32 12.30
C ALA A 305 -16.63 19.79 10.88
N LYS A 306 -15.45 20.40 10.70
CA LYS A 306 -14.95 20.96 9.43
C LYS A 306 -13.85 20.12 8.77
N SER A 307 -13.64 18.87 9.19
CA SER A 307 -12.68 17.96 8.57
C SER A 307 -13.35 16.66 8.13
N SER A 308 -12.78 15.99 7.13
CA SER A 308 -13.23 14.65 6.74
C SER A 308 -13.16 13.66 7.90
N GLY A 309 -12.16 13.76 8.77
CA GLY A 309 -11.85 12.72 9.76
C GLY A 309 -10.74 11.77 9.30
N ARG A 310 -10.20 11.92 8.08
CA ARG A 310 -9.12 11.04 7.57
C ARG A 310 -7.86 11.17 8.42
N LEU A 311 -7.53 12.37 8.87
CA LEU A 311 -6.37 12.60 9.74
C LEU A 311 -6.55 11.93 11.10
N GLU A 312 -7.73 12.04 11.70
CA GLU A 312 -8.08 11.39 12.98
C GLU A 312 -8.04 9.87 12.84
N LEU A 313 -8.58 9.32 11.74
CA LEU A 313 -8.53 7.89 11.42
C LEU A 313 -7.08 7.41 11.27
N ALA A 314 -6.26 8.15 10.53
CA ALA A 314 -4.84 7.85 10.34
C ALA A 314 -4.08 7.81 11.67
N GLN A 315 -4.29 8.81 12.53
CA GLN A 315 -3.67 8.87 13.85
C GLN A 315 -4.16 7.75 14.77
N TRP A 316 -5.46 7.45 14.75
CA TRP A 316 -6.07 6.39 15.54
C TRP A 316 -5.56 5.00 15.17
N MET A 317 -5.37 4.70 13.88
CA MET A 317 -4.80 3.42 13.44
C MET A 317 -3.32 3.29 13.80
N THR A 318 -2.59 4.40 13.84
CA THR A 318 -1.12 4.40 13.98
C THR A 318 -0.63 4.69 15.39
N GLN A 319 -1.55 4.84 16.35
CA GLN A 319 -1.19 4.98 17.75
C GLN A 319 -0.55 3.69 18.29
N PRO A 320 0.46 3.79 19.18
CA PRO A 320 1.15 2.63 19.75
C PRO A 320 0.23 1.60 20.44
N THR A 321 -0.92 2.05 20.92
CA THR A 321 -1.90 1.26 21.67
C THR A 321 -2.97 0.60 20.79
N HIS A 322 -2.97 0.85 19.48
CA HIS A 322 -3.96 0.22 18.59
C HIS A 322 -3.68 -1.29 18.50
N PRO A 323 -4.67 -2.16 18.77
CA PRO A 323 -4.41 -3.59 18.95
C PRO A 323 -4.10 -4.32 17.65
N LEU A 324 -4.59 -3.86 16.49
CA LEU A 324 -4.50 -4.67 15.26
C LEU A 324 -3.36 -4.27 14.33
N THR A 325 -3.12 -2.97 14.12
CA THR A 325 -2.21 -2.48 13.08
C THR A 325 -0.79 -3.02 13.14
N SER A 326 -0.18 -3.05 14.32
CA SER A 326 1.15 -3.65 14.47
C SER A 326 1.13 -5.16 14.27
N ARG A 327 0.12 -5.88 14.78
CA ARG A 327 -0.05 -7.34 14.64
C ARG A 327 -0.23 -7.75 13.18
N VAL A 328 -1.11 -7.06 12.47
CA VAL A 328 -1.40 -7.29 11.05
C VAL A 328 -0.15 -7.02 10.21
N ALA A 329 0.55 -5.92 10.47
CA ALA A 329 1.81 -5.61 9.78
C ALA A 329 2.85 -6.72 9.98
N VAL A 330 3.18 -7.09 11.23
CA VAL A 330 4.19 -8.12 11.48
C VAL A 330 3.76 -9.51 11.01
N ASN A 331 2.46 -9.83 11.00
CA ASN A 331 1.96 -11.09 10.47
C ASN A 331 2.18 -11.21 8.96
N ARG A 332 2.02 -10.12 8.20
CA ARG A 332 2.34 -10.10 6.77
C ARG A 332 3.85 -10.21 6.52
N LEU A 333 4.68 -9.47 7.29
CA LEU A 333 6.14 -9.63 7.22
C LEU A 333 6.55 -11.08 7.48
N TRP A 334 5.93 -11.70 8.49
CA TRP A 334 6.13 -13.11 8.82
C TRP A 334 5.68 -14.02 7.68
N GLN A 335 4.50 -13.81 7.11
CA GLN A 335 4.00 -14.61 5.99
C GLN A 335 4.99 -14.61 4.82
N HIS A 336 5.53 -13.45 4.42
CA HIS A 336 6.46 -13.39 3.29
C HIS A 336 7.80 -14.08 3.58
N LEU A 337 8.32 -13.96 4.80
CA LEU A 337 9.58 -14.60 5.21
C LEU A 337 9.41 -16.12 5.43
N PHE A 338 8.36 -16.54 6.11
CA PHE A 338 8.13 -17.92 6.56
C PHE A 338 7.14 -18.72 5.71
N GLY A 339 6.53 -18.10 4.69
CA GLY A 339 5.61 -18.71 3.72
C GLY A 339 4.16 -18.84 4.19
N GLU A 340 3.89 -18.65 5.48
CA GLU A 340 2.56 -18.72 6.09
C GLU A 340 2.55 -17.82 7.31
N GLY A 341 1.49 -17.02 7.50
CA GLY A 341 1.34 -16.14 8.66
C GLY A 341 1.26 -16.89 9.99
N ILE A 342 1.42 -16.17 11.10
CA ILE A 342 1.07 -16.68 12.44
C ILE A 342 -0.45 -16.83 12.54
N VAL A 343 -1.18 -15.82 12.04
CA VAL A 343 -2.59 -15.86 11.63
C VAL A 343 -2.61 -16.16 10.13
N ARG A 344 -3.30 -17.23 9.71
CA ARG A 344 -3.27 -17.72 8.33
C ARG A 344 -4.12 -16.87 7.39
N THR A 345 -5.26 -16.42 7.90
CA THR A 345 -6.16 -15.46 7.25
C THR A 345 -5.56 -14.06 7.39
N VAL A 346 -4.57 -13.74 6.56
CA VAL A 346 -3.78 -12.52 6.72
C VAL A 346 -4.57 -11.20 6.61
N ASP A 347 -5.77 -11.26 6.03
CA ASP A 347 -6.70 -10.12 5.89
C ASP A 347 -7.95 -10.23 6.78
N ASP A 348 -8.04 -11.27 7.61
CA ASP A 348 -9.13 -11.47 8.57
C ASP A 348 -8.59 -11.94 9.93
N PHE A 349 -8.55 -10.99 10.87
CA PHE A 349 -8.21 -11.13 12.28
C PHE A 349 -9.47 -11.08 13.16
N GLY A 350 -10.66 -11.02 12.55
CA GLY A 350 -11.94 -11.05 13.23
C GLY A 350 -12.29 -12.45 13.74
N ILE A 351 -13.53 -12.61 14.21
CA ILE A 351 -14.09 -13.87 14.71
C ILE A 351 -14.10 -14.95 13.62
N THR A 352 -14.26 -14.57 12.35
CA THR A 352 -14.21 -15.52 11.21
C THR A 352 -12.80 -15.87 10.75
N GLY A 353 -11.79 -15.14 11.24
CA GLY A 353 -10.38 -15.38 10.98
C GLY A 353 -9.84 -16.63 11.70
N SER A 354 -8.70 -17.13 11.24
CA SER A 354 -7.99 -18.22 11.93
C SER A 354 -7.32 -17.71 13.21
N ASP A 355 -7.38 -18.49 14.29
CA ASP A 355 -6.60 -18.20 15.49
C ASP A 355 -5.08 -18.15 15.21
N PRO A 356 -4.33 -17.29 15.92
CA PRO A 356 -2.87 -17.27 15.82
C PRO A 356 -2.28 -18.58 16.33
N THR A 357 -1.39 -19.18 15.54
CA THR A 357 -0.65 -20.39 15.95
C THR A 357 0.26 -20.14 17.16
N HIS A 358 0.74 -18.90 17.33
CA HIS A 358 1.62 -18.47 18.42
C HIS A 358 1.21 -17.07 18.90
N PRO A 359 0.16 -16.93 19.73
CA PRO A 359 -0.36 -15.63 20.14
C PRO A 359 0.68 -14.77 20.86
N GLU A 360 1.43 -15.35 21.81
CA GLU A 360 2.47 -14.62 22.57
C GLU A 360 3.60 -14.12 21.65
N LEU A 361 3.94 -14.88 20.61
CA LEU A 361 4.95 -14.46 19.63
C LEU A 361 4.44 -13.31 18.77
N LEU A 362 3.17 -13.36 18.33
CA LEU A 362 2.57 -12.29 17.57
C LEU A 362 2.57 -10.98 18.38
N ASP A 363 2.19 -11.06 19.65
CA ASP A 363 2.21 -9.93 20.58
C ASP A 363 3.63 -9.39 20.80
N HIS A 364 4.59 -10.28 21.03
CA HIS A 364 6.00 -9.90 21.19
C HIS A 364 6.53 -9.17 19.95
N LEU A 365 6.25 -9.69 18.75
CA LEU A 365 6.68 -9.07 17.49
C LEU A 365 6.00 -7.73 17.26
N ALA A 366 4.69 -7.62 17.57
CA ALA A 366 3.94 -6.39 17.43
C ALA A 366 4.48 -5.28 18.36
N ILE A 367 4.73 -5.60 19.64
CA ILE A 367 5.33 -4.67 20.61
C ILE A 367 6.72 -4.25 20.14
N ARG A 368 7.57 -5.22 19.78
CA ARG A 368 8.93 -4.96 19.28
C ARG A 368 8.92 -4.09 18.02
N PHE A 369 7.90 -4.21 17.17
CA PHE A 369 7.77 -3.39 15.96
C PHE A 369 7.56 -1.92 16.31
N VAL A 370 6.65 -1.65 17.25
CA VAL A 370 6.33 -0.31 17.73
C VAL A 370 7.54 0.29 18.46
N GLU A 371 8.15 -0.44 19.39
CA GLU A 371 9.36 -0.02 20.12
C GLU A 371 10.57 0.20 19.20
N GLY A 372 10.66 -0.57 18.11
CA GLY A 372 11.66 -0.41 17.05
C GLY A 372 11.47 0.83 16.17
N GLY A 373 10.47 1.66 16.47
CA GLY A 373 10.12 2.86 15.71
C GLY A 373 9.36 2.55 14.42
N TRP A 374 8.61 1.45 14.39
CA TRP A 374 7.86 0.98 13.21
C TRP A 374 8.75 0.71 11.98
N SER A 375 10.03 0.41 12.19
CA SER A 375 10.98 0.11 11.10
C SER A 375 10.75 -1.28 10.55
N VAL A 376 10.37 -1.34 9.28
CA VAL A 376 10.13 -2.60 8.55
C VAL A 376 11.44 -3.34 8.37
N LYS A 377 12.53 -2.65 8.02
CA LYS A 377 13.84 -3.30 7.85
C LYS A 377 14.38 -3.88 9.15
N LYS A 378 14.24 -3.18 10.28
CA LYS A 378 14.67 -3.72 11.60
C LYS A 378 13.86 -4.95 11.98
N MET A 379 12.55 -4.96 11.71
CA MET A 379 11.70 -6.11 12.02
C MET A 379 12.04 -7.31 11.14
N ILE A 380 12.18 -7.12 9.83
CA ILE A 380 12.64 -8.16 8.89
C ILE A 380 13.99 -8.72 9.33
N ARG A 381 14.96 -7.84 9.65
CA ARG A 381 16.27 -8.25 10.17
C ARG A 381 16.12 -9.13 11.41
N ALA A 382 15.32 -8.71 12.39
CA ALA A 382 15.12 -9.48 13.63
C ALA A 382 14.52 -10.87 13.34
N MET A 383 13.52 -10.95 12.46
CA MET A 383 12.92 -12.21 12.03
C MET A 383 13.93 -13.12 11.32
N MET A 384 14.73 -12.57 10.39
CA MET A 384 15.72 -13.35 9.63
C MET A 384 16.87 -13.88 10.50
N LEU A 385 17.30 -13.12 11.51
CA LEU A 385 18.36 -13.56 12.42
C LEU A 385 17.89 -14.56 13.48
N SER A 386 16.59 -14.78 13.59
CA SER A 386 16.03 -15.80 14.48
C SER A 386 16.56 -17.20 14.15
N ARG A 387 16.58 -18.08 15.16
CA ARG A 387 16.85 -19.50 14.95
C ARG A 387 15.84 -20.08 13.94
N THR A 388 14.56 -19.73 14.08
CA THR A 388 13.45 -20.23 13.26
C THR A 388 13.68 -20.00 11.78
N TYR A 389 14.06 -18.79 11.38
CA TYR A 389 14.34 -18.48 9.98
C TYR A 389 15.57 -19.22 9.45
N ARG A 390 16.56 -19.50 10.30
CA ARG A 390 17.81 -20.18 9.93
C ARG A 390 17.70 -21.71 9.90
N LEU A 391 16.57 -22.29 10.28
CA LEU A 391 16.34 -23.73 10.20
C LEU A 391 16.45 -24.25 8.75
N ALA A 392 16.84 -25.52 8.63
CA ALA A 392 16.76 -26.23 7.37
C ALA A 392 15.30 -26.48 6.99
N SER A 393 15.03 -26.67 5.70
CA SER A 393 13.68 -26.99 5.20
C SER A 393 13.44 -28.50 5.02
N THR A 394 14.46 -29.32 5.27
CA THR A 394 14.39 -30.78 5.23
C THR A 394 13.34 -31.29 6.20
N GLY A 395 12.41 -32.09 5.69
CA GLY A 395 11.35 -32.70 6.49
C GLY A 395 11.75 -34.05 7.08
N ASN A 396 10.94 -34.49 8.03
CA ASN A 396 10.85 -35.85 8.54
C ASN A 396 9.37 -36.25 8.34
N PRO A 397 9.06 -37.21 7.45
CA PRO A 397 7.67 -37.63 7.18
C PRO A 397 6.94 -38.15 8.42
N GLU A 398 7.65 -38.61 9.43
CA GLU A 398 7.09 -39.16 10.68
C GLU A 398 6.87 -38.10 11.76
N HIS A 399 7.18 -36.83 11.50
CA HIS A 399 7.01 -35.78 12.50
C HIS A 399 5.51 -35.54 12.79
N PRO A 400 5.06 -35.54 14.07
CA PRO A 400 3.64 -35.41 14.41
C PRO A 400 2.97 -34.12 13.89
N ASP A 401 3.74 -33.02 13.83
CA ASP A 401 3.33 -31.77 13.18
C ASP A 401 3.76 -31.73 11.71
N ALA A 402 3.09 -32.51 10.86
CA ALA A 402 3.38 -32.57 9.42
C ALA A 402 3.18 -31.21 8.72
N GLY A 403 2.20 -30.43 9.19
CA GLY A 403 1.90 -29.08 8.70
C GLY A 403 2.90 -28.01 9.10
N ASN A 404 3.90 -28.34 9.94
CA ASN A 404 4.91 -27.42 10.45
C ASN A 404 4.31 -26.19 11.13
N LYS A 405 3.16 -26.36 11.81
CA LYS A 405 2.50 -25.29 12.58
C LYS A 405 3.42 -24.77 13.68
N LEU A 406 4.14 -25.65 14.38
CA LEU A 406 5.05 -25.35 15.49
C LEU A 406 6.46 -24.92 15.04
N ARG A 407 6.67 -24.75 13.72
CA ARG A 407 7.91 -24.20 13.14
C ARG A 407 9.18 -24.95 13.56
N TRP A 408 9.12 -26.28 13.61
CA TRP A 408 10.26 -27.14 13.91
C TRP A 408 11.26 -27.25 12.74
N ARG A 409 10.86 -26.80 11.55
CA ARG A 409 11.71 -26.58 10.36
C ARG A 409 11.32 -25.30 9.62
N MET A 410 12.13 -24.88 8.64
CA MET A 410 11.72 -23.81 7.74
C MET A 410 10.79 -24.34 6.64
N ASN A 411 9.75 -23.59 6.27
CA ASN A 411 8.90 -23.96 5.15
C ASN A 411 9.67 -23.92 3.82
N ALA A 412 9.39 -24.89 2.95
CA ALA A 412 9.76 -24.80 1.55
C ALA A 412 8.77 -23.84 0.88
N LYS A 413 9.28 -22.75 0.28
CA LYS A 413 8.45 -21.77 -0.43
C LYS A 413 8.55 -22.03 -1.92
N ARG A 414 7.40 -22.04 -2.60
CA ARG A 414 7.37 -21.99 -4.06
C ARG A 414 7.95 -20.65 -4.50
N LEU A 415 8.82 -20.67 -5.51
CA LEU A 415 9.31 -19.44 -6.11
C LEU A 415 8.17 -18.80 -6.92
N GLU A 416 7.93 -17.53 -6.69
CA GLU A 416 6.94 -16.75 -7.43
C GLU A 416 7.38 -16.55 -8.89
N LEU A 417 6.45 -16.13 -9.76
CA LEU A 417 6.72 -15.99 -11.18
C LEU A 417 7.71 -14.85 -11.46
N GLU A 418 7.64 -13.75 -10.73
CA GLU A 418 8.46 -12.55 -10.96
C GLU A 418 9.93 -12.82 -10.67
N PRO A 419 10.33 -13.36 -9.49
CA PRO A 419 11.72 -13.79 -9.26
C PRO A 419 12.23 -14.79 -10.31
N LEU A 420 11.38 -15.72 -10.74
CA LEU A 420 11.75 -16.69 -11.78
C LEU A 420 12.03 -16.01 -13.11
N ARG A 421 11.10 -15.16 -13.57
CA ARG A 421 11.23 -14.35 -14.79
C ARG A 421 12.46 -13.46 -14.74
N ASP A 422 12.65 -12.73 -13.65
CA ASP A 422 13.74 -11.76 -13.51
C ASP A 422 15.09 -12.47 -13.45
N THR A 423 15.17 -13.63 -12.80
CA THR A 423 16.36 -14.49 -12.85
C THR A 423 16.70 -14.91 -14.28
N LEU A 424 15.71 -15.32 -15.08
CA LEU A 424 15.94 -15.70 -16.48
C LEU A 424 16.41 -14.50 -17.31
N LEU A 425 15.86 -13.31 -17.08
CA LEU A 425 16.27 -12.09 -17.75
C LEU A 425 17.69 -11.66 -17.33
N GLU A 426 18.03 -11.80 -16.05
CA GLU A 426 19.36 -11.49 -15.51
C GLU A 426 20.42 -12.39 -16.13
N LEU A 427 20.18 -13.72 -16.12
CA LEU A 427 21.08 -14.70 -16.74
C LEU A 427 21.24 -14.50 -18.24
N ALA A 428 20.21 -13.99 -18.92
CA ALA A 428 20.26 -13.66 -20.34
C ALA A 428 20.93 -12.30 -20.63
N GLY A 429 21.35 -11.54 -19.61
CA GLY A 429 21.87 -10.18 -19.78
C GLY A 429 20.83 -9.18 -20.30
N LYS A 430 19.54 -9.50 -20.15
CA LYS A 430 18.40 -8.68 -20.62
C LYS A 430 17.72 -7.92 -19.50
N LEU A 431 17.97 -8.27 -18.25
CA LEU A 431 17.47 -7.52 -17.10
C LEU A 431 18.28 -6.24 -16.96
N THR A 432 17.63 -5.10 -17.22
CA THR A 432 18.26 -3.79 -17.00
C THR A 432 18.12 -3.46 -15.51
N LEU A 433 19.21 -3.68 -14.76
CA LEU A 433 19.31 -3.34 -13.34
C LEU A 433 19.58 -1.84 -13.13
N THR A 434 20.27 -1.24 -14.09
CA THR A 434 20.65 0.17 -14.15
C THR A 434 19.87 0.85 -15.26
N ASP A 435 18.73 1.45 -14.91
CA ASP A 435 18.12 2.64 -15.54
C ASP A 435 16.63 2.86 -15.19
N LEU A 436 16.20 2.51 -13.97
CA LEU A 436 15.07 3.22 -13.33
C LEU A 436 15.52 4.58 -12.74
N LYS A 437 16.58 5.20 -13.27
CA LYS A 437 16.81 6.65 -13.09
C LYS A 437 15.67 7.48 -13.68
N VAL A 438 14.83 6.88 -14.53
CA VAL A 438 13.65 7.53 -15.13
C VAL A 438 12.60 7.93 -14.08
N PHE A 439 12.58 7.32 -12.90
CA PHE A 439 11.59 7.65 -11.85
C PHE A 439 12.16 8.39 -10.63
N ARG A 440 13.47 8.68 -10.60
CA ARG A 440 14.08 9.48 -9.52
C ARG A 440 13.82 10.97 -9.71
N TRP A 441 12.61 11.41 -9.37
CA TRP A 441 12.23 12.82 -9.36
C TRP A 441 13.07 13.68 -8.39
N ARG A 442 13.67 13.09 -7.34
CA ARG A 442 14.41 13.81 -6.29
C ARG A 442 15.70 14.51 -6.73
N ALA A 443 16.19 14.33 -7.96
CA ALA A 443 17.48 14.89 -8.38
C ALA A 443 17.44 16.13 -9.30
N ARG A 444 16.27 16.53 -9.86
CA ARG A 444 16.23 17.62 -10.87
C ARG A 444 15.79 19.00 -10.39
N VAL A 445 15.29 19.16 -9.17
CA VAL A 445 14.81 20.48 -8.69
C VAL A 445 15.95 21.39 -8.18
N ALA A 446 17.19 20.89 -8.07
CA ALA A 446 18.28 21.67 -7.49
C ALA A 446 19.04 22.62 -8.45
N ARG A 447 18.69 22.71 -9.75
CA ARG A 447 19.33 23.69 -10.66
C ARG A 447 18.35 24.18 -11.72
N GLY A 448 17.88 25.41 -11.55
CA GLY A 448 17.08 26.12 -12.54
C GLY A 448 16.71 27.51 -12.04
N GLY A 449 17.72 28.31 -11.70
CA GLY A 449 17.53 29.76 -11.61
C GLY A 449 17.26 30.32 -13.01
N MET A 450 16.44 31.38 -13.04
CA MET A 450 16.20 32.28 -14.17
C MET A 450 17.41 32.42 -15.10
N VAL A 451 17.19 32.22 -16.40
CA VAL A 451 17.55 33.18 -17.45
C VAL A 451 16.39 33.26 -18.41
#